data_AF-A0A5C7WXE6-F1
#
_entry.id   AF-A0A5C7WXE6-F1
#
_cell.length_a   1.000
_cell.length_b   1.000
_cell.length_c   1.000
_cell.angle_alpha   90.00
_cell.angle_beta   90.00
_cell.angle_gamma   90.00
#
_symmetry.space_group_name_H-M   'P 1'
#
loop_
_entity.id
_entity.type
_entity.pdbx_description
1 polymer ?
#
loop_
_entity_poly.entity_id
_entity_poly.type
_entity_poly.pdbx_seq_one_letter_code
_entity_poly.pdbx_strand_id
1 'polypeptide(L)'
;MRDGLKTIVVMGMHRTATSMTARALHESGEVWMGHRLMLDADGSEDGLYEHGPIVDLNAEILWAAGGEWDQPPNPDRIMAAGAAFTGRIQDVLGELEDEAINRGFRSVGFKDPRLCLTIELWAPHLSNPQYIAQFRDNRQVAESLHARDGISIEWGVRLALEYNRRVLTFLAATYAW
;
A
#
# COMPACT_ATOMS: atom_id res chain seq x y z
N MET A 1 -13.19 14.83 11.74
CA MET A 1 -12.80 13.40 11.68
C MET A 1 -14.08 12.59 11.58
N ARG A 2 -14.08 11.54 10.76
CA ARG A 2 -15.23 10.67 10.57
C ARG A 2 -15.28 9.69 11.74
N ASP A 3 -15.83 10.16 12.86
CA ASP A 3 -15.78 9.44 14.14
C ASP A 3 -16.27 7.99 14.00
N GLY A 4 -15.42 7.05 14.41
CA GLY A 4 -15.73 5.62 14.44
C GLY A 4 -15.41 4.83 13.17
N LEU A 5 -15.05 5.47 12.06
CA LEU A 5 -14.57 4.75 10.87
C LEU A 5 -13.15 4.23 11.11
N LYS A 6 -12.92 2.94 10.85
CA LYS A 6 -11.60 2.29 10.95
C LYS A 6 -10.97 2.15 9.57
N THR A 7 -9.70 2.51 9.44
CA THR A 7 -8.94 2.31 8.21
C THR A 7 -7.97 1.13 8.32
N ILE A 8 -8.13 0.13 7.47
CA ILE A 8 -7.25 -1.04 7.40
C ILE A 8 -6.29 -0.88 6.22
N VAL A 9 -5.00 -0.77 6.53
CA VAL A 9 -3.96 -0.61 5.51
C VAL A 9 -3.17 -1.90 5.38
N VAL A 10 -3.28 -2.54 4.22
CA VAL A 10 -2.51 -3.76 3.91
C VAL A 10 -1.22 -3.36 3.22
N MET A 11 -0.10 -3.75 3.83
CA MET A 11 1.25 -3.46 3.35
C MET A 11 2.07 -4.73 3.24
N GLY A 12 3.02 -4.72 2.32
CA GLY A 12 3.97 -5.79 2.12
C GLY A 12 4.64 -5.61 0.77
N MET A 13 5.89 -6.06 0.66
CA MET A 13 6.58 -6.10 -0.64
C MET A 13 5.73 -6.86 -1.66
N HIS A 14 5.86 -6.56 -2.96
CA HIS A 14 5.27 -7.40 -4.00
C HIS A 14 5.59 -8.89 -3.72
N ARG A 15 4.66 -9.78 -4.11
CA ARG A 15 4.84 -11.25 -3.98
C ARG A 15 4.83 -11.80 -2.54
N THR A 16 4.30 -11.03 -1.59
CA THR A 16 4.10 -11.43 -0.17
C THR A 16 2.65 -11.85 0.16
N ALA A 17 1.80 -12.04 -0.86
CA ALA A 17 0.37 -12.41 -0.75
C ALA A 17 -0.56 -11.30 -0.21
N THR A 18 -0.19 -10.03 -0.35
CA THR A 18 -1.03 -8.89 0.06
C THR A 18 -2.39 -8.86 -0.64
N SER A 19 -2.46 -9.26 -1.91
CA SER A 19 -3.73 -9.37 -2.66
C SER A 19 -4.69 -10.39 -2.04
N MET A 20 -4.19 -11.55 -1.57
CA MET A 20 -5.02 -12.57 -0.91
C MET A 20 -5.66 -12.01 0.37
N THR A 21 -4.92 -11.21 1.14
CA THR A 21 -5.47 -10.60 2.36
C THR A 21 -6.42 -9.45 2.06
N ALA A 22 -6.09 -8.60 1.08
CA ALA A 22 -6.99 -7.56 0.61
C ALA A 22 -8.33 -8.14 0.12
N ARG A 23 -8.28 -9.26 -0.61
CA ARG A 23 -9.45 -10.03 -1.01
C ARG A 23 -10.23 -10.59 0.18
N ALA A 24 -9.57 -11.26 1.12
CA ALA A 24 -10.24 -11.82 2.29
C ALA A 24 -10.96 -10.74 3.13
N LEU A 25 -10.37 -9.55 3.24
CA LEU A 25 -11.01 -8.39 3.89
C LEU A 25 -12.25 -7.94 3.11
N HIS A 26 -12.17 -7.83 1.78
CA HIS A 26 -13.30 -7.48 0.93
C HIS A 26 -14.44 -8.50 1.06
N GLU A 27 -14.12 -9.80 0.91
CA GLU A 27 -15.09 -10.89 0.93
C GLU A 27 -15.71 -11.12 2.32
N SER A 28 -15.08 -10.62 3.40
CA SER A 28 -15.68 -10.66 4.74
C SER A 28 -16.98 -9.85 4.86
N GLY A 29 -17.19 -8.89 3.96
CA GLY A 29 -18.33 -7.96 4.02
C GLY A 29 -18.21 -6.86 5.09
N GLU A 30 -17.16 -6.86 5.90
CA GLU A 30 -16.96 -5.90 7.00
C GLU A 30 -16.08 -4.70 6.60
N VAL A 31 -15.33 -4.82 5.50
CA VAL A 31 -14.34 -3.84 5.06
C VAL A 31 -14.60 -3.40 3.62
N TRP A 32 -14.87 -2.11 3.43
CA TRP A 32 -14.96 -1.52 2.10
C TRP A 32 -13.56 -1.33 1.51
N MET A 33 -13.19 -2.16 0.52
CA MET A 33 -11.90 -2.07 -0.16
C MET A 33 -11.89 -1.11 -1.37
N GLY A 34 -13.03 -0.49 -1.69
CA GLY A 34 -13.22 0.32 -2.90
C GLY A 34 -13.77 -0.48 -4.09
N HIS A 35 -14.23 0.24 -5.11
CA HIS A 35 -14.82 -0.35 -6.34
C HIS A 35 -13.87 -0.34 -7.54
N ARG A 36 -12.80 0.48 -7.49
CA ARG A 36 -11.79 0.62 -8.55
C ARG A 36 -10.58 -0.25 -8.24
N LEU A 37 -10.84 -1.54 -8.09
CA LEU A 37 -9.81 -2.51 -7.79
C LEU A 37 -9.09 -2.90 -9.07
N MET A 38 -7.75 -2.79 -9.06
CA MET A 38 -6.92 -3.23 -10.17
C MET A 38 -7.07 -4.75 -10.34
N LEU A 39 -7.35 -5.18 -11.57
CA LEU A 39 -7.33 -6.60 -11.97
C LEU A 39 -5.88 -7.08 -12.14
N ASP A 40 -5.67 -8.40 -12.11
CA ASP A 40 -4.35 -8.95 -12.45
C ASP A 40 -4.09 -8.83 -13.97
N ALA A 41 -2.86 -9.10 -14.39
CA ALA A 41 -2.42 -8.94 -15.78
C ALA A 41 -3.20 -9.81 -16.79
N ASP A 42 -3.84 -10.88 -16.32
CA ASP A 42 -4.71 -11.76 -17.13
C ASP A 42 -6.19 -11.32 -17.15
N GLY A 43 -6.53 -10.22 -16.45
CA GLY A 43 -7.88 -9.70 -16.36
C GLY A 43 -8.81 -10.50 -15.45
N SER A 44 -8.30 -11.44 -14.65
CA SER A 44 -9.11 -12.22 -13.72
C SER A 44 -9.70 -11.35 -12.59
N GLU A 45 -10.93 -11.68 -12.17
CA GLU A 45 -11.60 -11.10 -11.00
C GLU A 45 -10.88 -11.41 -9.68
N ASP A 46 -9.90 -12.32 -9.71
CA ASP A 46 -8.95 -12.63 -8.63
C ASP A 46 -7.86 -11.55 -8.46
N GLY A 47 -8.17 -10.31 -8.84
CA GLY A 47 -7.24 -9.22 -9.12
C GLY A 47 -6.28 -8.81 -8.00
N LEU A 48 -5.56 -7.72 -8.20
CA LEU A 48 -4.60 -7.23 -7.21
C LEU A 48 -5.29 -6.68 -5.96
N TYR A 49 -6.60 -6.37 -6.01
CA TYR A 49 -7.31 -5.67 -4.92
C TYR A 49 -6.57 -4.39 -4.49
N GLU A 50 -5.99 -3.68 -5.46
CA GLU A 50 -5.32 -2.39 -5.26
C GLU A 50 -6.28 -1.27 -5.65
N HIS A 51 -6.37 -0.23 -4.82
CA HIS A 51 -7.22 0.90 -5.11
C HIS A 51 -6.55 1.82 -6.14
N GLY A 52 -7.06 1.87 -7.37
CA GLY A 52 -6.44 2.58 -8.51
C GLY A 52 -5.93 3.99 -8.17
N PRO A 53 -6.76 4.89 -7.62
CA PRO A 53 -6.32 6.23 -7.22
C PRO A 53 -5.15 6.26 -6.22
N ILE A 54 -5.03 5.25 -5.34
CA ILE A 54 -3.90 5.16 -4.40
C ILE A 54 -2.65 4.66 -5.12
N VAL A 55 -2.79 3.69 -6.04
CA VAL A 55 -1.68 3.19 -6.87
C VAL A 55 -1.10 4.32 -7.70
N ASP A 56 -1.95 5.07 -8.41
CA ASP A 56 -1.54 6.18 -9.26
C ASP A 56 -0.82 7.25 -8.44
N LEU A 57 -1.40 7.65 -7.30
CA LEU A 57 -0.81 8.67 -6.44
C LEU A 57 0.53 8.23 -5.85
N ASN A 58 0.67 6.97 -5.42
CA ASN A 58 1.95 6.43 -4.96
C ASN A 58 3.00 6.41 -6.07
N ALA A 59 2.62 6.03 -7.30
CA ALA A 59 3.54 6.05 -8.44
C ALA A 59 4.01 7.48 -8.76
N GLU A 60 3.11 8.46 -8.74
CA GLU A 60 3.44 9.87 -8.96
C GLU A 60 4.37 10.43 -7.88
N ILE A 61 4.13 10.11 -6.61
CA ILE A 61 4.99 10.53 -5.49
C ILE A 61 6.40 9.98 -5.66
N LEU A 62 6.54 8.68 -5.98
CA LEU A 62 7.85 8.06 -6.19
C LEU A 62 8.58 8.69 -7.38
N TRP A 63 7.86 8.91 -8.48
CA TRP A 63 8.41 9.54 -9.68
C TRP A 63 8.91 10.97 -9.38
N ALA A 64 8.12 11.77 -8.66
CA ALA A 64 8.50 13.11 -8.23
C ALA A 64 9.71 13.11 -7.28
N ALA A 65 9.89 12.05 -6.49
CA ALA A 65 11.07 11.83 -5.65
C ALA A 65 12.29 11.29 -6.42
N GLY A 66 12.16 11.05 -7.73
CA GLY A 66 13.23 10.64 -8.63
C GLY A 66 13.48 9.13 -8.67
N GLY A 67 12.44 8.32 -8.52
CA GLY A 67 12.55 6.86 -8.65
C GLY A 67 11.20 6.18 -8.82
N GLU A 68 11.17 4.87 -8.65
CA GLU A 68 10.01 4.03 -8.91
C GLU A 68 9.91 2.94 -7.84
N TRP A 69 8.95 2.02 -8.01
CA TRP A 69 8.73 0.95 -7.04
C TRP A 69 9.92 -0.02 -6.95
N ASP A 70 10.63 -0.28 -8.05
CA ASP A 70 11.78 -1.18 -8.15
C ASP A 70 13.14 -0.45 -8.03
N GLN A 71 13.12 0.88 -7.98
CA GLN A 71 14.24 1.76 -7.69
C GLN A 71 13.82 2.81 -6.66
N PRO A 72 13.55 2.39 -5.40
CA PRO A 72 12.93 3.25 -4.42
C PRO A 72 13.85 4.43 -4.05
N PRO A 73 13.38 5.69 -4.15
CA PRO A 73 14.11 6.85 -3.67
C PRO A 73 14.34 6.77 -2.16
N ASN A 74 15.34 7.49 -1.65
CA ASN A 74 15.53 7.57 -0.19
C ASN A 74 14.28 8.17 0.50
N PRO A 75 14.03 7.84 1.78
CA PRO A 75 12.85 8.33 2.50
C PRO A 75 12.73 9.85 2.52
N ASP A 76 13.84 10.57 2.73
CA ASP A 76 13.84 12.04 2.78
C ASP A 76 13.35 12.69 1.49
N ARG A 77 13.74 12.14 0.32
CA ARG A 77 13.26 12.61 -1.00
C ARG A 77 11.79 12.32 -1.19
N ILE A 78 11.30 11.15 -0.74
CA ILE A 78 9.88 10.83 -0.78
C ILE A 78 9.09 11.80 0.08
N MET A 79 9.55 12.08 1.30
CA MET A 79 8.87 13.03 2.19
C MET A 79 8.87 14.45 1.61
N ALA A 80 10.00 14.90 1.07
CA ALA A 80 10.12 16.23 0.46
C ALA A 80 9.21 16.39 -0.77
N ALA A 81 9.19 15.41 -1.68
CA ALA A 81 8.32 15.45 -2.86
C ALA A 81 6.84 15.27 -2.48
N GLY A 82 6.56 14.35 -1.56
CA GLY A 82 5.22 13.97 -1.11
C GLY A 82 4.44 15.09 -0.44
N ALA A 83 5.13 16.09 0.14
CA ALA A 83 4.47 17.25 0.76
C ALA A 83 3.52 17.97 -0.22
N ALA A 84 3.87 18.04 -1.51
CA ALA A 84 3.05 18.65 -2.56
C ALA A 84 1.75 17.87 -2.87
N PHE A 85 1.65 16.60 -2.42
CA PHE A 85 0.53 15.70 -2.70
C PHE A 85 -0.46 15.58 -1.53
N THR A 86 -0.20 16.26 -0.40
CA THR A 86 -1.04 16.20 0.82
C THR A 86 -2.53 16.39 0.54
N GLY A 87 -2.92 17.40 -0.25
CA GLY A 87 -4.33 17.63 -0.59
C GLY A 87 -4.94 16.46 -1.36
N ARG A 88 -4.21 15.91 -2.34
CA ARG A 88 -4.68 14.76 -3.13
C ARG A 88 -4.77 13.47 -2.31
N ILE A 89 -3.88 13.29 -1.33
CA ILE A 89 -3.98 12.19 -0.36
C ILE A 89 -5.28 12.30 0.43
N GLN A 90 -5.60 13.50 0.93
CA GLN A 90 -6.84 13.76 1.67
C GLN A 90 -8.08 13.57 0.79
N ASP A 91 -8.04 14.01 -0.47
CA ASP A 91 -9.15 13.84 -1.42
C ASP A 91 -9.41 12.35 -1.69
N VAL A 92 -8.37 11.57 -2.02
CA VAL A 92 -8.49 10.13 -2.29
C VAL A 92 -9.02 9.36 -1.07
N LEU A 93 -8.52 9.68 0.12
CA LEU A 93 -9.03 9.08 1.37
C LEU A 93 -10.47 9.50 1.63
N GLY A 94 -10.79 10.79 1.45
CA GLY A 94 -12.13 11.32 1.66
C GLY A 94 -13.17 10.65 0.79
N GLU A 95 -12.89 10.50 -0.51
CA GLU A 95 -13.76 9.77 -1.44
C GLU A 95 -13.99 8.32 -1.02
N LEU A 96 -12.91 7.60 -0.68
CA LEU A 96 -13.01 6.20 -0.28
C LEU A 96 -13.77 6.02 1.04
N GLU A 97 -13.56 6.91 2.01
CA GLU A 97 -14.27 6.92 3.29
C GLU A 97 -15.76 7.31 3.12
N ASP A 98 -16.07 8.28 2.27
CA ASP A 98 -17.45 8.66 1.92
C ASP A 98 -18.21 7.51 1.28
N GLU A 99 -17.58 6.80 0.34
CA GLU A 99 -18.16 5.61 -0.28
C GLU A 99 -18.46 4.52 0.75
N ALA A 100 -17.51 4.24 1.65
CA ALA A 100 -17.70 3.25 2.71
C ALA A 100 -18.90 3.60 3.59
N ILE A 101 -18.96 4.84 4.08
CA ILE A 101 -20.03 5.33 4.97
C ILE A 101 -21.39 5.29 4.28
N ASN A 102 -21.48 5.78 3.03
CA ASN A 102 -22.72 5.81 2.26
C ASN A 102 -23.27 4.40 1.99
N ARG A 103 -22.40 3.40 1.97
CA ARG A 103 -22.76 1.99 1.81
C ARG A 103 -23.00 1.26 3.15
N GLY A 104 -22.88 1.96 4.28
CA GLY A 104 -23.13 1.43 5.62
C GLY A 104 -21.95 0.68 6.25
N PHE A 105 -20.76 0.74 5.67
CA PHE A 105 -19.57 0.13 6.24
C PHE A 105 -19.04 0.92 7.43
N ARG A 106 -18.44 0.22 8.40
CA ARG A 106 -17.72 0.84 9.53
C ARG A 106 -16.20 0.71 9.43
N SER A 107 -15.72 -0.02 8.42
CA SER A 107 -14.31 -0.11 8.11
C SER A 107 -14.09 0.11 6.62
N VAL A 108 -13.03 0.84 6.32
CA VAL A 108 -12.50 1.02 4.98
C VAL A 108 -11.13 0.35 4.92
N GLY A 109 -10.71 -0.13 3.76
CA GLY A 109 -9.38 -0.67 3.60
C GLY A 109 -8.82 -0.44 2.22
N PHE A 110 -7.50 -0.49 2.13
CA PHE A 110 -6.81 -0.42 0.85
C PHE A 110 -5.46 -1.11 0.95
N LYS A 111 -4.96 -1.48 -0.23
CA LYS A 111 -3.68 -2.14 -0.42
C LYS A 111 -2.97 -1.52 -1.61
N ASP A 112 -1.67 -1.31 -1.46
CA ASP A 112 -0.73 -1.10 -2.55
C ASP A 112 0.67 -1.41 -1.99
N PRO A 113 1.51 -2.23 -2.66
CA PRO A 113 2.83 -2.57 -2.15
C PRO A 113 3.73 -1.35 -1.89
N ARG A 114 3.56 -0.26 -2.65
CA ARG A 114 4.37 0.97 -2.53
C ARG A 114 4.01 1.78 -1.28
N LEU A 115 2.89 1.48 -0.61
CA LEU A 115 2.63 2.01 0.73
C LEU A 115 3.77 1.68 1.69
N CYS A 116 4.49 0.57 1.51
CA CYS A 116 5.70 0.29 2.28
C CYS A 116 6.75 1.41 2.20
N LEU A 117 6.76 2.18 1.11
CA LEU A 117 7.67 3.29 0.85
C LEU A 117 7.08 4.64 1.23
N THR A 118 5.76 4.81 1.13
CA THR A 118 5.08 6.10 1.21
C THR A 118 4.18 6.26 2.43
N ILE A 119 4.01 5.24 3.28
CA ILE A 119 3.00 5.23 4.36
C ILE A 119 3.08 6.43 5.32
N GLU A 120 4.28 6.98 5.54
CA GLU A 120 4.49 8.16 6.37
C GLU A 120 3.74 9.41 5.86
N LEU A 121 3.47 9.49 4.55
CA LEU A 121 2.66 10.56 3.95
C LEU A 121 1.16 10.35 4.16
N TRP A 122 0.71 9.09 4.23
CA TRP A 122 -0.70 8.74 4.35
C TRP A 122 -1.15 8.72 5.82
N ALA A 123 -0.32 8.18 6.70
CA ALA A 123 -0.65 7.91 8.11
C ALA A 123 -1.25 9.11 8.88
N PRO A 124 -0.76 10.36 8.72
CA PRO A 124 -1.32 11.52 9.41
C PRO A 124 -2.78 11.84 9.06
N HIS A 125 -3.30 11.27 7.96
CA HIS A 125 -4.65 11.54 7.45
C HIS A 125 -5.62 10.40 7.69
N LEU A 126 -5.17 9.26 8.22
CA LEU A 126 -6.00 8.07 8.38
C LEU A 126 -6.86 8.14 9.64
N SER A 127 -8.13 7.75 9.50
CA SER A 127 -9.05 7.57 10.62
C SER A 127 -8.84 6.22 11.32
N ASN A 128 -8.40 6.22 12.59
CA ASN A 128 -8.20 5.00 13.40
C ASN A 128 -7.48 3.86 12.65
N PRO A 129 -6.22 4.08 12.20
CA PRO A 129 -5.56 3.14 11.31
C PRO A 129 -5.19 1.83 12.02
N GLN A 130 -5.33 0.72 11.28
CA GLN A 130 -4.84 -0.61 11.63
C GLN A 130 -3.99 -1.11 10.47
N TYR A 131 -2.74 -1.51 10.75
CA TYR A 131 -1.81 -1.94 9.72
C TYR A 131 -1.69 -3.46 9.70
N ILE A 132 -1.80 -4.05 8.52
CA ILE A 132 -1.50 -5.46 8.27
C ILE A 132 -0.24 -5.51 7.40
N ALA A 133 0.90 -5.82 8.02
CA ALA A 133 2.18 -5.91 7.34
C ALA A 133 2.55 -7.38 7.06
N GLN A 134 2.82 -7.69 5.80
CA GLN A 134 3.15 -9.03 5.34
C GLN A 134 4.62 -9.15 4.96
N PHE A 135 5.21 -10.24 5.43
CA PHE A 135 6.60 -10.56 5.20
C PHE A 135 6.70 -11.96 4.61
N ARG A 136 7.58 -12.12 3.64
CA ARG A 136 7.97 -13.41 3.06
C ARG A 136 9.49 -13.45 3.01
N ASP A 137 10.04 -14.66 2.98
CA ASP A 137 11.46 -14.86 2.72
C ASP A 137 11.93 -14.04 1.51
N ASN A 138 12.97 -13.22 1.70
CA ASN A 138 13.43 -12.26 0.70
C ASN A 138 13.94 -12.95 -0.58
N ARG A 139 14.50 -14.16 -0.46
CA ARG A 139 14.95 -14.93 -1.62
C ARG A 139 13.76 -15.44 -2.43
N GLN A 140 12.70 -15.94 -1.78
CA GLN A 140 11.49 -16.33 -2.48
C GLN A 140 10.79 -15.14 -3.18
N VAL A 141 10.79 -13.97 -2.55
CA VAL A 141 10.30 -12.74 -3.19
C VAL A 141 11.13 -12.42 -4.42
N ALA A 142 12.47 -12.45 -4.30
CA ALA A 142 13.38 -12.18 -5.42
C ALA A 142 13.22 -13.18 -6.56
N GLU A 143 13.09 -14.48 -6.27
CA GLU A 143 12.84 -15.53 -7.27
C GLU A 143 11.51 -15.31 -7.99
N SER A 144 10.46 -14.91 -7.27
CA SER A 144 9.18 -14.58 -7.89
C SER A 144 9.22 -13.29 -8.72
N LEU A 145 9.99 -12.28 -8.31
CA LEU A 145 10.19 -11.06 -9.10
C LEU A 145 11.02 -11.34 -10.35
N HIS A 146 12.03 -12.19 -10.25
CA HIS A 146 12.83 -12.62 -11.39
C HIS A 146 11.97 -13.33 -12.43
N ALA A 147 11.12 -14.26 -11.99
CA ALA A 147 10.22 -14.98 -12.89
C ALA A 147 9.19 -14.08 -13.59
N ARG A 148 8.76 -12.99 -12.94
CA ARG A 148 7.75 -12.06 -13.47
C ARG A 148 8.35 -10.96 -14.34
N ASP A 149 9.39 -10.29 -13.84
CA ASP A 149 9.90 -9.02 -14.37
C ASP A 149 11.34 -9.11 -14.92
N GLY A 150 12.00 -10.26 -14.76
CA GLY A 150 13.41 -10.42 -15.11
C GLY A 150 14.40 -9.71 -14.18
N ILE A 151 13.93 -9.18 -13.04
CA ILE A 151 14.78 -8.57 -12.00
C ILE A 151 15.83 -9.58 -11.54
N SER A 152 17.10 -9.17 -11.42
CA SER A 152 18.14 -10.08 -10.92
C SER A 152 17.84 -10.50 -9.48
N ILE A 153 18.15 -11.76 -9.13
CA ILE A 153 17.91 -12.28 -7.77
C ILE A 153 18.59 -11.41 -6.72
N GLU A 154 19.81 -10.95 -7.00
CA GLU A 154 20.54 -10.05 -6.11
C GLU A 154 19.77 -8.73 -5.87
N TRP A 155 19.28 -8.10 -6.95
CA TRP A 155 18.51 -6.87 -6.83
C TRP A 155 17.17 -7.11 -6.13
N GLY A 156 16.46 -8.19 -6.46
CA GLY A 156 15.20 -8.56 -5.83
C GLY A 156 15.33 -8.76 -4.32
N VAL A 157 16.43 -9.36 -3.84
CA VAL A 157 16.68 -9.52 -2.40
C VAL A 157 16.90 -8.15 -1.74
N ARG A 158 17.70 -7.28 -2.36
CA ARG A 158 17.95 -5.91 -1.84
C ARG A 158 16.65 -5.10 -1.81
N LEU A 159 15.83 -5.20 -2.84
CA LEU A 159 14.54 -4.52 -2.93
C LEU A 159 13.59 -5.00 -1.83
N ALA A 160 13.45 -6.31 -1.63
CA ALA A 160 12.61 -6.86 -0.56
C ALA A 160 13.09 -6.44 0.83
N LEU A 161 14.40 -6.42 1.07
CA LEU A 161 14.99 -5.91 2.31
C LEU A 161 14.65 -4.44 2.54
N GLU A 162 14.73 -3.59 1.50
CA GLU A 162 14.44 -2.17 1.63
C GLU A 162 12.97 -1.90 1.97
N TYR A 163 12.03 -2.60 1.30
CA TYR A 163 10.61 -2.50 1.63
C TYR A 163 10.33 -2.95 3.07
N ASN A 164 10.86 -4.11 3.46
CA ASN A 164 10.68 -4.65 4.81
C ASN A 164 11.25 -3.71 5.88
N ARG A 165 12.44 -3.13 5.62
CA ARG A 165 13.08 -2.17 6.52
C ARG A 165 12.20 -0.95 6.74
N ARG A 166 11.62 -0.36 5.69
CA ARG A 166 10.76 0.83 5.82
C ARG A 166 9.48 0.55 6.60
N VAL A 167 8.83 -0.57 6.32
CA VAL A 167 7.64 -1.01 7.07
C VAL A 167 7.97 -1.20 8.55
N LEU A 168 9.05 -1.91 8.87
CA LEU A 168 9.45 -2.15 10.26
C LEU A 168 9.84 -0.85 10.98
N THR A 169 10.56 0.06 10.33
CA THR A 169 10.89 1.38 10.89
C THR A 169 9.62 2.17 11.21
N PHE A 170 8.68 2.24 10.26
CA PHE A 170 7.40 2.93 10.45
C PHE A 170 6.59 2.34 11.60
N LEU A 171 6.43 1.00 11.64
CA LEU A 171 5.66 0.34 12.70
C LEU A 171 6.32 0.49 14.07
N ALA A 172 7.65 0.44 14.15
CA ALA A 172 8.38 0.66 15.40
C ALA A 172 8.20 2.09 15.94
N ALA A 173 8.16 3.10 15.06
CA ALA A 173 7.89 4.48 15.44
C ALA A 173 6.42 4.70 15.83
N THR A 174 5.49 3.99 15.19
CA THR A 174 4.04 4.13 15.41
C THR A 174 3.56 3.44 16.70
N TYR A 175 4.12 2.27 17.01
CA TYR A 175 3.68 1.42 18.12
C TYR A 175 4.76 1.25 19.20
N ALA A 176 5.57 2.28 19.44
CA ALA A 176 6.65 2.23 20.43
C ALA A 176 6.15 1.60 21.76
N TRP A 177 6.71 0.43 22.09
CA TRP A 177 6.42 -0.36 23.28
C TRP A 177 7.21 0.14 24.49
#